data_AF-A0A7W1YS70-F1
#
_entry.id   AF-A0A7W1YS70-F1
#
_cell.length_a   1.000
_cell.length_b   1.000
_cell.length_c   1.000
_cell.angle_alpha   90.00
_cell.angle_beta   90.00
_cell.angle_gamma   90.00
#
_symmetry.space_group_name_H-M   'P 1'
#
loop_
_entity.id
_entity.type
_entity.pdbx_description
1 polymer ?
#
loop_
_entity_poly.entity_id
_entity_poly.type
_entity_poly.pdbx_seq_one_letter_code
_entity_poly.pdbx_strand_id
1 'polypeptide(L)'
;MTHRALLPIAAVVCAVATTSAAAVSPRAMARLRPGSDTARVLLGDALARSAIVRGLVEDLASSDVIVHVDLGRPAGGVAASTVFVTATEHARYLRVTLDTMTPPHDLIPFLAHELEHALEIARHPEVRDVAGMRRLYGRIGLNTRALMSYETEGARAVERRAREEAEAFSARAKQRRIP
;
A
#
# COMPACT_ATOMS: atom_id res chain seq x y z
N MET A 1 38.14 -57.66 20.95
CA MET A 1 37.12 -57.43 19.91
C MET A 1 36.24 -56.27 20.37
N THR A 2 36.51 -55.06 19.88
CA THR A 2 35.88 -53.81 20.33
C THR A 2 35.08 -53.22 19.17
N HIS A 3 33.75 -53.19 19.26
CA HIS A 3 32.92 -52.44 18.32
C HIS A 3 32.48 -51.12 18.94
N ARG A 4 33.07 -50.02 18.47
CA ARG A 4 32.60 -48.65 18.71
C ARG A 4 31.45 -48.37 17.74
N ALA A 5 30.26 -48.12 18.27
CA ALA A 5 29.13 -47.63 17.50
C ALA A 5 29.32 -46.13 17.24
N LEU A 6 29.37 -45.73 15.97
CA LEU A 6 29.34 -44.34 15.54
C LEU A 6 27.86 -43.93 15.32
N LEU A 7 27.39 -42.98 16.11
CA LEU A 7 26.08 -42.33 15.92
C LEU A 7 26.19 -41.31 14.78
N PRO A 8 25.26 -41.28 13.81
CA PRO A 8 25.25 -40.25 12.78
C PRO A 8 24.66 -38.94 13.35
N ILE A 9 25.43 -37.85 13.25
CA ILE A 9 24.97 -36.49 13.54
C ILE A 9 24.00 -36.09 12.43
N ALA A 10 22.71 -36.02 12.75
CA ALA A 10 21.69 -35.49 11.86
C ALA A 10 21.90 -33.97 11.72
N ALA A 11 22.44 -33.54 10.59
CA ALA A 11 22.53 -32.14 10.24
C ALA A 11 21.12 -31.59 9.98
N VAL A 12 20.60 -30.81 10.93
CA VAL A 12 19.38 -30.02 10.74
C VAL A 12 19.71 -28.90 9.74
N VAL A 13 19.35 -29.11 8.48
CA VAL A 13 19.37 -28.07 7.45
C VAL A 13 18.19 -27.15 7.73
N CYS A 14 18.42 -26.06 8.45
CA CYS A 14 17.47 -24.95 8.53
C CYS A 14 17.31 -24.34 7.14
N ALA A 15 16.23 -24.69 6.44
CA ALA A 15 15.81 -23.98 5.24
C ALA A 15 15.42 -22.55 5.62
N VAL A 16 16.36 -21.62 5.46
CA VAL A 16 16.06 -20.19 5.53
C VAL A 16 15.23 -19.87 4.29
N ALA A 17 13.92 -19.76 4.45
CA ALA A 17 13.04 -19.26 3.40
C ALA A 17 13.43 -17.80 3.11
N THR A 18 14.28 -17.60 2.11
CA THR A 18 14.52 -16.29 1.52
C THR A 18 13.24 -15.89 0.82
N THR A 19 12.41 -15.09 1.49
CA THR A 19 11.33 -14.36 0.83
C THR A 19 11.99 -13.45 -0.19
N SER A 20 12.07 -13.89 -1.44
CA SER A 20 12.44 -13.02 -2.54
C SER A 20 11.44 -11.87 -2.51
N ALA A 21 11.93 -10.64 -2.34
CA ALA A 21 11.10 -9.47 -2.58
C ALA A 21 10.71 -9.55 -4.05
N ALA A 22 9.51 -10.04 -4.33
CA ALA A 22 9.00 -10.07 -5.69
C ALA A 22 9.11 -8.64 -6.23
N ALA A 23 9.94 -8.47 -7.25
CA ALA A 23 10.08 -7.18 -7.90
C ALA A 23 8.70 -6.79 -8.41
N VAL A 24 8.23 -5.61 -8.01
CA VAL A 24 6.93 -5.10 -8.44
C VAL A 24 6.91 -5.06 -9.97
N SER A 25 5.88 -5.63 -10.57
CA SER A 25 5.83 -5.78 -12.02
C SER A 25 5.92 -4.41 -12.71
N PRO A 26 6.54 -4.32 -13.91
CA PRO A 26 6.53 -3.09 -14.70
C PRO A 26 5.10 -2.54 -14.95
N ARG A 27 4.11 -3.44 -15.04
CA ARG A 27 2.69 -3.09 -15.17
C ARG A 27 2.13 -2.39 -13.93
N ALA A 28 2.55 -2.80 -12.73
CA ALA A 28 2.19 -2.13 -11.49
C ALA A 28 2.73 -0.69 -11.44
N MET A 29 3.99 -0.49 -11.80
CA MET A 29 4.58 0.85 -11.89
C MET A 29 3.96 1.71 -13.00
N ALA A 30 3.35 1.12 -14.03
CA ALA A 30 2.62 1.87 -15.05
C ALA A 30 1.30 2.48 -14.51
N ARG A 31 0.69 1.83 -13.51
CA ARG A 31 -0.56 2.28 -12.86
C ARG A 31 -0.33 3.18 -11.66
N LEU A 32 0.83 3.11 -11.02
CA LEU A 32 1.19 3.97 -9.89
C LEU A 32 2.29 4.97 -10.29
N ARG A 33 1.92 6.25 -10.37
CA ARG A 33 2.77 7.31 -10.91
C ARG A 33 3.19 8.27 -9.79
N PRO A 34 4.46 8.26 -9.35
CA PRO A 34 4.94 9.27 -8.41
C PRO A 34 4.97 10.65 -9.07
N GLY A 35 4.41 11.66 -8.42
CA GLY A 35 4.45 13.04 -8.90
C GLY A 35 5.70 13.83 -8.50
N SER A 36 6.54 13.26 -7.63
CA SER A 36 7.83 13.83 -7.22
C SER A 36 8.87 12.75 -6.91
N ASP A 37 10.14 13.15 -6.78
CA ASP A 37 11.21 12.23 -6.38
C ASP A 37 11.01 11.69 -4.97
N THR A 38 10.54 12.53 -4.04
CA THR A 38 10.19 12.12 -2.68
C THR A 38 9.05 11.11 -2.69
N ALA A 39 8.03 11.31 -3.53
CA ALA A 39 6.95 10.33 -3.69
C ALA A 39 7.48 9.00 -4.24
N ARG A 40 8.43 9.04 -5.20
CA ARG A 40 9.07 7.83 -5.73
C ARG A 40 9.84 7.07 -4.66
N VAL A 41 10.60 7.77 -3.82
CA VAL A 41 11.32 7.16 -2.68
C VAL A 41 10.34 6.53 -1.71
N LEU A 42 9.27 7.25 -1.32
CA LEU A 42 8.24 6.72 -0.44
C LEU A 42 7.59 5.45 -1.02
N LEU A 43 7.27 5.43 -2.31
CA LEU A 43 6.73 4.24 -2.96
C LEU A 43 7.72 3.07 -2.93
N GLY A 44 9.00 3.33 -3.21
CA GLY A 44 10.06 2.32 -3.10
C GLY A 44 10.17 1.73 -1.70
N ASP A 45 10.16 2.59 -0.68
CA ASP A 45 10.20 2.19 0.73
C ASP A 45 8.96 1.39 1.12
N ALA A 46 7.77 1.84 0.71
CA ALA A 46 6.51 1.14 0.99
C ALA A 46 6.50 -0.26 0.39
N LEU A 47 6.92 -0.37 -0.87
CA LEU A 47 7.02 -1.65 -1.59
C LEU A 47 8.09 -2.57 -0.98
N ALA A 48 9.17 -2.04 -0.41
CA ALA A 48 10.16 -2.85 0.29
C ALA A 48 9.63 -3.34 1.65
N ARG A 49 8.90 -2.48 2.38
CA ARG A 49 8.57 -2.68 3.80
C ARG A 49 7.24 -3.37 4.05
N SER A 50 6.29 -3.33 3.10
CA SER A 50 4.94 -3.86 3.29
C SER A 50 4.53 -4.82 2.17
N ALA A 51 4.18 -6.05 2.54
CA ALA A 51 3.57 -7.02 1.63
C ALA A 51 2.14 -6.63 1.26
N ILE A 52 1.42 -5.97 2.18
CA ILE A 52 0.10 -5.40 1.90
C ILE A 52 0.18 -4.37 0.79
N VAL A 53 1.09 -3.39 0.89
CA VAL A 53 1.24 -2.38 -0.17
C VAL A 53 1.62 -3.03 -1.51
N ARG A 54 2.50 -4.04 -1.52
CA ARG A 54 2.81 -4.78 -2.76
C ARG A 54 1.57 -5.42 -3.38
N GLY A 55 0.76 -6.11 -2.58
CA GLY A 55 -0.49 -6.73 -3.06
C GLY A 55 -1.48 -5.71 -3.62
N LEU A 56 -1.68 -4.58 -2.93
CA LEU A 56 -2.56 -3.50 -3.41
C LEU A 56 -2.10 -2.95 -4.76
N VAL A 57 -0.79 -2.77 -4.93
CA VAL A 57 -0.19 -2.26 -6.16
C VAL A 57 -0.28 -3.28 -7.30
N GLU A 58 -0.15 -4.57 -7.01
CA GLU A 58 -0.36 -5.66 -7.97
C GLU A 58 -1.83 -5.75 -8.42
N ASP A 59 -2.78 -5.62 -7.50
CA ASP A 59 -4.20 -5.57 -7.83
C ASP A 59 -4.51 -4.37 -8.73
N LEU A 60 -3.97 -3.18 -8.41
CA LEU A 60 -4.13 -1.98 -9.24
C LEU A 60 -3.54 -2.17 -10.63
N ALA A 61 -2.42 -2.89 -10.76
CA ALA A 61 -1.79 -3.21 -12.04
C ALA A 61 -2.77 -3.89 -13.01
N SER A 62 -3.67 -4.72 -12.47
CA SER A 62 -4.67 -5.46 -13.23
C SER A 62 -5.88 -4.62 -13.66
N SER A 63 -6.05 -3.41 -13.10
CA SER A 63 -7.20 -2.54 -13.31
C SER A 63 -7.04 -1.49 -14.42
N ASP A 64 -8.10 -0.72 -14.66
CA ASP A 64 -8.14 0.48 -15.50
C ASP A 64 -7.85 1.78 -14.72
N VAL A 65 -7.58 1.69 -13.41
CA VAL A 65 -7.28 2.84 -12.56
C VAL A 65 -5.80 3.19 -12.64
N ILE A 66 -5.50 4.47 -12.84
CA ILE A 66 -4.17 5.05 -12.77
C ILE A 66 -4.14 6.02 -11.60
N VAL A 67 -3.22 5.80 -10.66
CA VAL A 67 -3.07 6.59 -9.44
C VAL A 67 -1.83 7.45 -9.53
N HIS A 68 -1.99 8.75 -9.42
CA HIS A 68 -0.90 9.70 -9.21
C HIS A 68 -0.67 9.90 -7.71
N VAL A 69 0.56 9.74 -7.23
CA VAL A 69 0.90 9.86 -5.81
C VAL A 69 1.75 11.10 -5.60
N ASP A 70 1.22 12.02 -4.80
CA ASP A 70 1.85 13.28 -4.44
C ASP A 70 2.11 13.37 -2.93
N LEU A 71 3.15 14.14 -2.59
CA LEU A 71 3.40 14.60 -1.22
C LEU A 71 3.15 16.11 -1.19
N GLY A 72 2.24 16.54 -0.32
CA GLY A 72 1.83 17.92 -0.21
C GLY A 72 0.58 18.02 0.66
N ARG A 73 -0.01 19.21 0.81
CA ARG A 73 -1.15 19.38 1.70
C ARG A 73 -2.45 18.88 1.06
N PRO A 74 -3.12 17.84 1.61
CA PRO A 74 -4.40 17.39 1.08
C PRO A 74 -5.50 18.43 1.29
N ALA A 75 -6.53 18.39 0.44
CA ALA A 75 -7.70 19.25 0.62
C ALA A 75 -8.41 18.87 1.94
N GLY A 76 -8.92 19.87 2.67
CA GLY A 76 -9.65 19.64 3.92
C GLY A 76 -8.78 19.39 5.16
N GLY A 77 -7.44 19.45 5.04
CA GLY A 77 -6.53 19.36 6.19
C GLY A 77 -6.43 17.97 6.83
N VAL A 78 -6.73 16.93 6.04
CA VAL A 78 -6.58 15.51 6.42
C VAL A 78 -5.13 15.05 6.15
N ALA A 79 -4.71 13.97 6.80
CA ALA A 79 -3.36 13.41 6.66
C ALA A 79 -3.11 12.79 5.27
N ALA A 80 -4.17 12.33 4.62
CA ALA A 80 -4.13 11.72 3.30
C ALA A 80 -5.49 11.87 2.60
N SER A 81 -5.49 11.85 1.26
CA SER A 81 -6.75 11.80 0.51
C SER A 81 -6.58 11.18 -0.87
N THR A 82 -7.64 10.51 -1.32
CA THR A 82 -7.86 10.05 -2.68
C THR A 82 -8.92 10.91 -3.36
N VAL A 83 -8.59 11.50 -4.50
CA VAL A 83 -9.52 12.30 -5.30
C VAL A 83 -9.64 11.78 -6.72
N PHE A 84 -10.87 11.81 -7.26
CA PHE A 84 -11.13 11.50 -8.66
C PHE A 84 -10.72 12.70 -9.53
N VAL A 85 -9.84 12.48 -10.50
CA VAL A 85 -9.36 13.53 -11.41
C VAL A 85 -10.21 13.56 -12.67
N THR A 86 -10.24 12.45 -13.41
CA THR A 86 -10.98 12.33 -14.68
C THR A 86 -11.09 10.87 -15.11
N ALA A 87 -11.91 10.61 -16.13
CA ALA A 87 -11.98 9.32 -16.82
C ALA A 87 -11.90 9.52 -18.33
N THR A 88 -11.22 8.59 -19.00
CA THR A 88 -11.29 8.38 -20.45
C THR A 88 -11.99 7.06 -20.72
N GLU A 89 -12.21 6.72 -21.99
CA GLU A 89 -12.80 5.43 -22.36
C GLU A 89 -12.07 4.22 -21.73
N HIS A 90 -10.75 4.31 -21.59
CA HIS A 90 -9.91 3.17 -21.19
C HIS A 90 -9.28 3.27 -19.81
N ALA A 91 -9.40 4.42 -19.13
CA ALA A 91 -8.75 4.62 -17.84
C ALA A 91 -9.49 5.60 -16.94
N ARG A 92 -9.34 5.39 -15.63
CA ARG A 92 -9.80 6.31 -14.58
C ARG A 92 -8.60 6.82 -13.82
N TYR A 93 -8.49 8.14 -13.69
CA TYR A 93 -7.34 8.80 -13.10
C TYR A 93 -7.69 9.30 -11.72
N LEU A 94 -6.94 8.84 -10.73
CA LEU A 94 -7.04 9.26 -9.34
C LEU A 94 -5.75 9.98 -8.93
N ARG A 95 -5.87 10.87 -7.95
CA ARG A 95 -4.73 11.44 -7.25
C ARG A 95 -4.83 11.09 -5.77
N VAL A 96 -3.76 10.51 -5.26
CA VAL A 96 -3.50 10.31 -3.84
C VAL A 96 -2.53 11.40 -3.39
N THR A 97 -2.87 12.11 -2.32
CA THR A 97 -1.99 13.12 -1.72
C THR A 97 -1.80 12.78 -0.25
N LEU A 98 -0.54 12.65 0.17
CA LEU A 98 -0.15 12.43 1.56
C LEU A 98 0.44 13.74 2.12
N ASP A 99 -0.02 14.14 3.31
CA ASP A 99 0.46 15.36 3.96
C ASP A 99 1.94 15.23 4.33
N THR A 100 2.74 16.20 3.90
CA THR A 100 4.17 16.31 4.27
C THR A 100 4.39 16.53 5.75
N MET A 101 3.37 16.99 6.49
CA MET A 101 3.41 17.14 7.95
C MET A 101 3.08 15.84 8.69
N THR A 102 2.63 14.81 7.98
CA THR A 102 2.40 13.48 8.56
C THR A 102 3.72 12.91 9.07
N PRO A 103 3.75 12.33 10.30
CA PRO A 103 4.93 11.67 10.80
C PRO A 103 5.46 10.61 9.82
N PRO A 104 6.78 10.49 9.58
CA PRO A 104 7.31 9.57 8.57
C PRO A 104 6.90 8.10 8.76
N HIS A 105 6.62 7.67 9.99
CA HIS A 105 6.17 6.31 10.29
C HIS A 105 4.70 6.04 9.89
N ASP A 106 3.91 7.10 9.68
CA ASP A 106 2.50 7.02 9.28
C ASP A 106 2.30 7.09 7.76
N LEU A 107 3.31 7.50 6.99
CA LEU A 107 3.20 7.66 5.53
C LEU A 107 2.90 6.34 4.80
N ILE A 108 3.53 5.22 5.19
CA ILE A 108 3.26 3.90 4.58
C ILE A 108 1.86 3.38 4.95
N PRO A 109 1.43 3.41 6.23
CA PRO A 109 0.06 3.10 6.60
C PRO A 109 -0.99 3.91 5.82
N PHE A 110 -0.84 5.24 5.76
CA PHE A 110 -1.79 6.07 5.02
C PHE A 110 -1.71 5.85 3.52
N LEU A 111 -0.54 5.60 2.95
CA LEU A 111 -0.46 5.18 1.55
C LEU A 111 -1.28 3.90 1.31
N ALA A 112 -1.18 2.90 2.19
CA ALA A 112 -1.97 1.67 2.07
C ALA A 112 -3.48 1.95 2.15
N HIS A 113 -3.90 2.82 3.08
CA HIS A 113 -5.28 3.28 3.22
C HIS A 113 -5.82 3.86 1.90
N GLU A 114 -5.09 4.81 1.32
CA GLU A 114 -5.52 5.48 0.08
C GLU A 114 -5.46 4.56 -1.14
N LEU A 115 -4.53 3.61 -1.19
CA LEU A 115 -4.48 2.61 -2.26
C LEU A 115 -5.66 1.63 -2.19
N GLU A 116 -6.17 1.31 -1.00
CA GLU A 116 -7.42 0.53 -0.89
C GLU A 116 -8.61 1.33 -1.40
N HIS A 117 -8.71 2.64 -1.13
CA HIS A 117 -9.73 3.48 -1.75
C HIS A 117 -9.64 3.49 -3.29
N ALA A 118 -8.43 3.51 -3.83
CA ALA A 118 -8.23 3.39 -5.27
C ALA A 118 -8.71 2.03 -5.81
N LEU A 119 -8.50 0.94 -5.08
CA LEU A 119 -9.01 -0.39 -5.44
C LEU A 119 -10.52 -0.54 -5.28
N GLU A 120 -11.11 0.06 -4.24
CA GLU A 120 -12.56 0.12 -4.07
C GLU A 120 -13.20 0.79 -5.27
N ILE A 121 -12.61 1.91 -5.75
CA ILE A 121 -13.03 2.54 -7.01
C ILE A 121 -12.79 1.60 -8.21
N ALA A 122 -11.62 0.95 -8.28
CA ALA A 122 -11.29 0.04 -9.37
C ALA A 122 -12.32 -1.09 -9.53
N ARG A 123 -12.78 -1.67 -8.40
CA ARG A 123 -13.78 -2.75 -8.33
C ARG A 123 -15.19 -2.31 -8.75
N HIS A 124 -15.45 -1.00 -8.87
CA HIS A 124 -16.74 -0.43 -9.22
C HIS A 124 -16.64 0.36 -10.55
N PRO A 125 -16.78 -0.30 -11.72
CA PRO A 125 -16.57 0.33 -13.02
C PRO A 125 -17.57 1.45 -13.34
N GLU A 126 -18.70 1.51 -12.64
CA GLU A 126 -19.67 2.60 -12.75
C GLU A 126 -19.17 3.94 -12.16
N VAL A 127 -18.11 3.91 -11.35
CA VAL A 127 -17.48 5.11 -10.79
C VAL A 127 -16.57 5.73 -11.85
N ARG A 128 -17.13 6.69 -12.60
CA ARG A 128 -16.43 7.38 -13.69
C ARG A 128 -16.30 8.90 -13.48
N ASP A 129 -16.83 9.40 -12.36
CA ASP A 129 -16.74 10.80 -11.95
C ASP A 129 -16.87 10.94 -10.42
N VAL A 130 -16.72 12.17 -9.93
CA VAL A 130 -16.85 12.51 -8.50
C VAL A 130 -18.24 12.17 -7.97
N ALA A 131 -19.31 12.30 -8.76
CA ALA A 131 -20.66 11.97 -8.32
C ALA A 131 -20.83 10.46 -8.12
N GLY A 132 -20.25 9.63 -9.00
CA GLY A 132 -20.17 8.19 -8.87
C GLY A 132 -19.37 7.77 -7.66
N MET A 133 -18.23 8.43 -7.40
CA MET A 133 -17.43 8.19 -6.21
C MET A 133 -18.23 8.50 -4.94
N ARG A 134 -18.94 9.63 -4.89
CA ARG A 134 -19.85 9.97 -3.77
C ARG A 134 -20.96 8.94 -3.59
N ARG A 135 -21.57 8.46 -4.68
CA ARG A 135 -22.59 7.40 -4.61
C ARG A 135 -22.01 6.08 -4.09
N LEU A 136 -20.79 5.72 -4.48
CA LEU A 136 -20.11 4.53 -3.98
C LEU A 136 -19.91 4.61 -2.47
N TYR A 137 -19.22 5.66 -1.99
CA TYR A 137 -18.92 5.79 -0.57
C TYR A 137 -20.15 6.14 0.29
N GLY A 138 -21.23 6.65 -0.29
CA GLY A 138 -22.53 6.69 0.38
C GLY A 138 -23.11 5.32 0.69
N ARG A 139 -22.70 4.26 -0.04
CA ARG A 139 -23.13 2.87 0.19
C ARG A 139 -22.17 2.10 1.09
N ILE A 140 -20.85 2.22 0.85
CA ILE A 140 -19.83 1.38 1.51
C ILE A 140 -19.08 2.10 2.65
N GLY A 141 -19.25 3.42 2.78
CA GLY A 141 -18.51 4.23 3.74
C GLY A 141 -19.09 4.17 5.16
N LEU A 142 -18.22 4.35 6.15
CA LEU A 142 -18.56 4.34 7.58
C LEU A 142 -19.19 5.65 8.09
N ASN A 143 -18.96 6.76 7.39
CA ASN A 143 -19.42 8.10 7.79
C ASN A 143 -20.16 8.82 6.66
N THR A 144 -21.46 8.54 6.51
CA THR A 144 -22.32 9.21 5.53
C THR A 144 -22.57 10.70 5.81
N ARG A 145 -22.14 11.22 6.96
CA ARG A 145 -22.33 12.63 7.39
C ARG A 145 -21.13 13.55 7.16
N ALA A 146 -19.92 13.01 6.99
CA ALA A 146 -18.74 13.82 6.71
C ALA A 146 -18.61 13.96 5.18
N LEU A 147 -18.99 15.13 4.65
CA LEU A 147 -19.16 15.38 3.21
C LEU A 147 -17.91 15.07 2.34
N MET A 148 -16.73 14.89 2.94
CA MET A 148 -15.44 14.72 2.25
C MET A 148 -14.49 13.69 2.89
N SER A 149 -14.96 12.89 3.86
CA SER A 149 -14.14 11.81 4.45
C SER A 149 -14.72 10.48 4.00
N TYR A 150 -14.15 9.96 2.91
CA TYR A 150 -14.38 8.58 2.51
C TYR A 150 -13.55 7.72 3.46
N GLU A 151 -14.23 6.80 4.14
CA GLU A 151 -13.63 5.95 5.15
C GLU A 151 -14.38 4.63 5.11
N THR A 152 -13.66 3.51 5.06
CA THR A 152 -14.22 2.17 4.91
C THR A 152 -13.52 1.19 5.86
N GLU A 153 -14.20 0.09 6.19
CA GLU A 153 -13.56 -0.96 7.01
C GLU A 153 -12.33 -1.56 6.30
N GLY A 154 -12.40 -1.66 4.97
CA GLY A 154 -11.30 -2.14 4.12
C GLY A 154 -10.06 -1.27 4.27
N ALA A 155 -10.21 0.05 4.07
CA ALA A 155 -9.11 1.00 4.16
C ALA A 155 -8.45 0.99 5.55
N ARG A 156 -9.25 0.99 6.63
CA ARG A 156 -8.72 0.85 8.00
C ARG A 156 -8.01 -0.46 8.25
N ALA A 157 -8.52 -1.56 7.69
CA ALA A 157 -7.93 -2.88 7.89
C ALA A 157 -6.56 -2.99 7.22
N VAL A 158 -6.42 -2.49 5.98
CA VAL A 158 -5.12 -2.49 5.29
C VAL A 158 -4.13 -1.53 5.95
N GLU A 159 -4.60 -0.37 6.44
CA GLU A 159 -3.76 0.60 7.15
C GLU A 159 -3.10 -0.03 8.38
N ARG A 160 -3.91 -0.67 9.25
CA ARG A 160 -3.40 -1.33 10.46
C ARG A 160 -2.38 -2.41 10.13
N ARG A 161 -2.64 -3.24 9.12
CA ARG A 161 -1.72 -4.32 8.71
C ARG A 161 -0.43 -3.76 8.11
N ALA A 162 -0.51 -2.73 7.27
CA ALA A 162 0.67 -2.07 6.69
C ALA A 162 1.54 -1.40 7.77
N ARG A 163 0.92 -0.86 8.82
CA ARG A 163 1.60 -0.33 10.00
C ARG A 163 2.40 -1.41 10.73
N GLU A 164 1.77 -2.53 11.05
CA GLU A 164 2.44 -3.67 11.69
C GLU A 164 3.65 -4.16 10.87
N GLU A 165 3.50 -4.26 9.54
CA GLU A 165 4.60 -4.67 8.65
C GLU A 165 5.75 -3.64 8.62
N ALA A 166 5.42 -2.36 8.51
CA ALA A 166 6.40 -1.28 8.46
C ALA A 166 7.20 -1.15 9.77
N GLU A 167 6.56 -1.34 10.92
CA GLU A 167 7.17 -1.34 12.24
C GLU A 167 8.06 -2.58 12.44
N ALA A 168 7.56 -3.77 12.08
CA ALA A 168 8.33 -5.01 12.15
C ALA A 168 9.61 -4.94 11.29
N PHE A 169 9.53 -4.34 10.09
CA PHE A 169 10.69 -4.11 9.24
C PHE A 169 11.73 -3.22 9.93
N SER A 170 11.30 -2.09 10.50
CA SER A 170 12.19 -1.16 11.20
C SER A 170 12.85 -1.78 12.43
N ALA A 171 12.12 -2.59 13.20
CA ALA A 171 12.66 -3.30 14.36
C ALA A 171 13.77 -4.28 13.94
N ARG A 172 13.55 -5.08 12.89
CA ARG A 172 14.54 -6.03 12.34
C ARG A 172 15.79 -5.32 11.82
N ALA A 173 15.61 -4.18 11.14
CA ALA A 173 16.72 -3.38 10.63
C ALA A 173 17.58 -2.81 11.77
N LYS A 174 16.96 -2.38 12.88
CA LYS A 174 17.66 -1.91 14.08
C LYS A 174 18.46 -3.03 14.74
N GLN A 175 17.87 -4.23 14.88
CA GLN A 175 18.56 -5.38 15.49
C GLN A 175 19.80 -5.82 14.70
N ARG A 176 19.76 -5.73 13.36
CA ARG A 176 20.89 -6.04 12.48
C ARG A 176 22.04 -5.02 12.53
N ARG A 177 21.81 -3.83 13.10
CA ARG A 177 22.80 -2.75 13.21
C ARG A 177 23.57 -2.74 14.54
N ILE A 178 23.24 -3.64 15.47
CA ILE A 178 23.94 -3.76 16.75
C ILE A 178 25.07 -4.79 16.57
N PRO A 179 26.36 -4.39 16.69
CA PRO A 179 27.51 -5.30 16.60
C PRO A 179 27.61 -6.24 17.81
#